data_AF-K2AFL1-F1
#
_entry.id   AF-K2AFL1-F1
#
_cell.length_a   1.000
_cell.length_b   1.000
_cell.length_c   1.000
_cell.angle_alpha   90.00
_cell.angle_beta   90.00
_cell.angle_gamma   90.00
#
_symmetry.space_group_name_H-M   'P 1'
#
loop_
_entity.id
_entity.type
_entity.pdbx_description
1 polymer ?
#
loop_
_entity_poly.entity_id
_entity_poly.type
_entity_poly.pdbx_seq_one_letter_code
_entity_poly.pdbx_strand_id
1 'polypeptide(L)' 'AVLIMAHRPAAIQECELLLVLEDGMRRAFGPRDAVLREMVKNHNQITQATTPGGVS' A
#
# COMPACT_ATOMS: atom_id res chain seq x y z
N ALA A 1 -10.99 13.59 -10.09
CA ALA A 1 -10.25 12.97 -8.98
C ALA A 1 -10.85 11.60 -8.70
N VAL A 2 -10.04 10.60 -8.41
CA VAL A 2 -10.48 9.22 -8.13
C VAL A 2 -9.94 8.83 -6.75
N LEU A 3 -10.79 8.22 -5.93
CA LEU A 3 -10.41 7.64 -4.66
C LEU A 3 -10.74 6.15 -4.70
N ILE A 4 -9.73 5.32 -4.47
CA ILE A 4 -9.90 3.87 -4.32
C ILE A 4 -9.55 3.47 -2.89
N MET A 5 -10.33 2.55 -2.33
CA MET A 5 -10.05 1.94 -1.03
C MET A 5 -9.73 0.46 -1.26
N ALA A 6 -8.55 0.03 -0.81
CA ALA A 6 -8.14 -1.35 -0.93
C ALA A 6 -7.31 -1.77 0.27
N HIS A 7 -7.43 -3.04 0.65
CA HIS A 7 -6.66 -3.67 1.72
C HIS A 7 -5.52 -4.57 1.17
N ARG A 8 -5.40 -4.72 -0.16
CA ARG A 8 -4.36 -5.52 -0.83
C ARG A 8 -3.32 -4.61 -1.50
N PRO A 9 -2.01 -4.82 -1.29
CA PRO A 9 -0.96 -3.97 -1.87
C PRO A 9 -0.98 -3.86 -3.40
N ALA A 10 -1.29 -4.95 -4.10
CA ALA A 10 -1.33 -4.97 -5.57
C ALA A 10 -2.36 -3.99 -6.16
N ALA A 11 -3.44 -3.70 -5.43
CA ALA A 11 -4.48 -2.78 -5.89
C ALA A 11 -4.10 -1.30 -5.72
N ILE A 12 -3.03 -1.00 -4.98
CA ILE A 12 -2.54 0.37 -4.70
C ILE A 12 -1.10 0.62 -5.20
N GLN A 13 -0.51 -0.35 -5.92
CA GLN A 13 0.46 -0.07 -6.99
C GLN A 13 -0.23 0.90 -7.98
N GLU A 14 0.37 1.50 -9.00
CA GLU A 14 -0.31 2.53 -9.84
C GLU A 14 -0.86 3.81 -9.15
N CYS A 15 -1.15 3.82 -7.84
CA CYS A 15 -1.56 5.02 -7.12
C CYS A 15 -0.34 5.92 -6.87
N GLU A 16 -0.50 7.20 -7.16
CA GLU A 16 0.52 8.23 -6.87
C GLU A 16 0.52 8.61 -5.38
N LEU A 17 -0.67 8.75 -4.79
CA LEU A 17 -0.89 9.15 -3.40
C LEU A 17 -1.57 8.03 -2.62
N LEU A 18 -1.18 7.88 -1.35
CA LEU A 18 -1.83 7.00 -0.38
C LEU A 18 -2.34 7.79 0.83
N LEU A 19 -3.53 7.41 1.30
CA LEU A 19 -4.10 7.79 2.59
C LEU A 19 -4.24 6.52 3.43
N VAL A 20 -3.62 6.50 4.60
CA VAL A 20 -3.77 5.42 5.57
C VAL A 20 -4.63 5.91 6.73
N LEU A 21 -5.71 5.17 6.99
CA LEU A 21 -6.59 5.39 8.12
C LEU A 21 -6.38 4.30 9.18
N GLU A 22 -6.33 4.70 10.44
CA GLU A 22 -6.30 3.82 11.60
C GLU A 22 -7.26 4.40 12.64
N ASP A 23 -8.16 3.58 13.19
CA ASP A 23 -9.21 4.00 14.13
C ASP A 23 -10.03 5.22 13.68
N GLY A 24 -10.30 5.31 12.37
CA GLY A 24 -11.03 6.44 11.78
C GLY A 24 -10.25 7.75 11.70
N MET A 25 -8.97 7.75 12.11
CA MET A 25 -8.08 8.90 12.03
C MET A 25 -7.04 8.74 10.92
N ARG A 26 -6.58 9.87 10.36
CA ARG A 26 -5.49 9.89 9.39
C ARG A 26 -4.17 9.52 10.08
N ARG A 27 -3.63 8.36 9.75
CA ARG A 27 -2.32 7.89 10.21
C ARG A 27 -1.19 8.42 9.33
N ALA A 28 -1.32 8.29 8.01
CA ALA A 28 -0.32 8.74 7.04
C ALA A 28 -0.98 9.24 5.75
N PHE A 29 -0.34 10.21 5.07
CA PHE A 29 -0.78 10.67 3.76
C PHE A 29 0.41 11.20 2.95
N GLY A 30 0.57 10.76 1.71
CA GLY A 30 1.66 11.21 0.85
C GLY A 30 1.95 10.27 -0.32
N PRO A 31 3.12 10.44 -0.99
CA PRO A 31 3.54 9.57 -2.07
C PRO A 31 3.57 8.10 -1.64
N ARG A 32 3.06 7.22 -2.49
CA ARG A 32 2.92 5.79 -2.21
C ARG A 32 4.16 5.17 -1.59
N ASP A 33 5.31 5.33 -2.24
CA ASP A 33 6.55 4.67 -1.81
C ASP A 33 7.08 5.21 -0.47
N ALA A 34 6.80 6.48 -0.15
CA ALA A 34 7.17 7.07 1.14
C ALA A 34 6.29 6.48 2.26
N VAL A 35 4.97 6.46 2.04
CA VAL A 35 4.00 5.91 2.99
C VAL A 35 4.24 4.41 3.21
N LEU A 36 4.50 3.63 2.16
CA LEU A 36 4.80 2.20 2.29
C LEU A 36 6.11 1.95 3.06
N ARG A 37 7.14 2.79 2.87
CA ARG A 37 8.39 2.68 3.65
C ARG A 37 8.17 2.94 5.14
N GLU A 38 7.33 3.91 5.47
CA GLU A 38 6.99 4.29 6.85
C GLU A 38 6.11 3.22 7.53
N MET A 39 5.19 2.63 6.78
CA MET A 39 4.17 1.73 7.31
C MET A 39 4.61 0.25 7.38
N VAL A 40 5.48 -0.22 6.50
CA VAL A 40 5.86 -1.64 6.44
C VAL A 40 7.24 -1.85 7.03
N LYS A 41 7.30 -2.45 8.23
CA LYS A 41 8.56 -2.82 8.93
C LYS A 41 9.47 -3.78 8.14
N ASN A 42 9.01 -4.36 7.02
CA ASN A 42 9.74 -5.35 6.21
C ASN A 42 9.94 -4.86 4.76
N HIS A 43 10.82 -3.89 4.56
CA HIS A 43 11.28 -3.46 3.23
C HIS A 43 11.82 -4.62 2.35
N ASN A 44 12.29 -5.70 2.98
CA ASN A 44 12.92 -6.84 2.28
C ASN A 44 11.96 -7.92 1.76
N GLN A 45 10.67 -7.94 2.13
CA GLN A 45 9.75 -9.02 1.71
C GLN A 45 8.85 -8.65 0.51
N ILE A 46 8.58 -7.36 0.29
CA ILE A 46 7.67 -6.93 -0.80
C ILE A 46 8.35 -7.03 -2.18
N THR A 47 9.66 -6.86 -2.26
CA THR A 47 10.42 -6.96 -3.53
C THR A 47 10.53 -8.38 -4.07
N GLN A 48 10.19 -9.41 -3.30
CA GLN A 48 10.19 -10.83 -3.76
C GLN A 48 8.79 -11.38 -4.08
N ALA A 49 7.70 -10.66 -3.80
CA ALA A 49 6.34 -11.14 -4.07
C ALA A 49 5.88 -10.90 -5.52
N THR A 50 6.80 -10.62 -6.44
CA THR A 50 6.57 -10.51 -7.88
C THR A 50 6.53 -11.89 -8.57
N THR A 51 5.97 -12.90 -7.90
CA THR A 51 5.66 -14.20 -8.52
C THR A 51 4.15 -14.29 -8.71
N PRO A 52 3.64 -14.35 -9.96
CA PRO A 52 2.22 -14.53 -10.20
C PRO A 52 1.85 -15.99 -9.90
N GLY A 53 1.07 -16.24 -8.84
CA GLY A 53 0.63 -17.60 -8.53
C GLY A 53 -0.43 -17.72 -7.44
N GLY A 54 -1.60 -18.26 -7.82
CA GLY A 54 -2.42 -19.10 -6.95
C GLY A 54 -3.76 -18.52 -6.48
N VAL A 55 -4.85 -19.05 -7.04
CA VAL A 55 -6.23 -18.92 -6.55
C VAL A 55 -6.43 -19.66 -5.22
N SER A 56 -7.25 -19.10 -4.34
CA SER A 56 -8.16 -19.80 -3.43
C SER A 56 -9.30 -18.84 -3.09
#